data_AF-A0A1F2ZYE5-F1
#
_entry.id   AF-A0A1F2ZYE5-F1
#
_cell.length_a   1.000
_cell.length_b   1.000
_cell.length_c   1.000
_cell.angle_alpha   90.00
_cell.angle_beta   90.00
_cell.angle_gamma   90.00
#
_symmetry.space_group_name_H-M   'P 1'
#
loop_
_entity.id
_entity.type
_entity.pdbx_description
1 polymer ?
#
loop_
_entity_poly.entity_id
_entity_poly.type
_entity_poly.pdbx_seq_one_letter_code
_entity_poly.pdbx_strand_id
1 'polypeptide(L)' 'MITKEESWPAAARAIRTVFLASDEGKQRGLATPRFILFKGDKILLTVTGNAGWKDKMWPMIQEVTGTKA' A
#
# COMPACT_ATOMS: atom_id res chain seq x y z
N MET A 1 -7.03 -10.96 -14.10
CA MET A 1 -5.58 -11.11 -14.37
C MET A 1 -4.83 -10.54 -13.17
N ILE A 2 -4.21 -11.37 -12.33
CA ILE A 2 -3.26 -10.88 -11.31
C ILE A 2 -1.93 -10.67 -12.04
N THR A 3 -1.38 -9.45 -11.98
CA THR A 3 -0.09 -9.15 -12.61
C THR A 3 0.98 -10.09 -12.05
N LYS A 4 1.81 -10.63 -12.96
CA LYS A 4 2.92 -11.52 -12.61
C LYS A 4 3.79 -10.84 -11.55
N GLU A 5 4.24 -11.59 -10.55
CA GLU A 5 5.10 -11.05 -9.49
C GLU A 5 6.37 -10.38 -10.04
N GLU A 6 6.86 -10.92 -11.15
CA GLU A 6 8.00 -10.42 -11.93
C GLU A 6 7.79 -8.98 -12.44
N SER A 7 6.53 -8.53 -12.58
CA SER A 7 6.21 -7.17 -13.01
C SER A 7 6.40 -6.12 -11.92
N TRP A 8 6.65 -6.53 -10.66
CA TRP A 8 6.94 -5.62 -9.56
C TRP A 8 8.45 -5.43 -9.37
N PRO A 9 8.91 -4.19 -9.08
CA PRO A 9 10.29 -3.94 -8.67
C PRO A 9 10.68 -4.83 -7.48
N ALA A 10 11.92 -5.31 -7.43
CA ALA A 10 12.38 -6.24 -6.39
C ALA A 10 12.08 -5.75 -4.96
N ALA A 11 12.33 -4.45 -4.70
CA ALA A 11 12.04 -3.81 -3.41
C ALA A 11 10.55 -3.81 -3.03
N ALA A 12 9.64 -3.94 -4.00
CA ALA A 12 8.19 -3.92 -3.78
C ALA A 12 7.55 -5.31 -3.76
N ARG A 13 8.31 -6.39 -4.03
CA ARG A 13 7.78 -7.77 -4.00
C ARG A 13 7.30 -8.17 -2.61
N ALA A 14 8.06 -7.85 -1.57
CA ALA A 14 7.65 -8.09 -0.18
C ALA A 14 6.34 -7.35 0.15
N ILE A 15 6.21 -6.10 -0.31
CA ILE A 15 4.99 -5.29 -0.15
C ILE A 15 3.80 -5.98 -0.83
N ARG A 16 3.98 -6.49 -2.05
CA ARG A 16 2.94 -7.23 -2.78
C ARG A 16 2.50 -8.48 -2.03
N THR A 17 3.44 -9.27 -1.52
CA THR A 17 3.14 -10.50 -0.77
C THR A 17 2.30 -10.21 0.46
N VAL A 18 2.72 -9.23 1.28
CA VAL A 18 1.97 -8.83 2.48
C VAL A 18 0.61 -8.24 2.09
N PHE A 19 0.55 -7.46 1.00
CA PHE A 19 -0.70 -6.88 0.51
C PHE A 19 -1.69 -7.95 0.10
N LEU A 20 -1.30 -8.90 -0.74
CA LEU A 20 -2.20 -9.96 -1.22
C LEU A 20 -2.68 -10.89 -0.10
N ALA A 21 -1.95 -10.97 1.01
CA ALA A 21 -2.38 -11.70 2.21
C ALA A 21 -3.38 -10.92 3.08
N SER A 22 -3.46 -9.59 2.94
CA SER A 22 -4.38 -8.72 3.69
C SER A 22 -5.82 -8.80 3.17
N ASP A 23 -6.80 -8.39 3.98
CA ASP A 23 -8.21 -8.39 3.56
C ASP A 23 -8.47 -7.46 2.37
N GLU A 24 -7.82 -6.30 2.33
CA GLU A 24 -7.87 -5.37 1.19
C GLU A 24 -7.28 -6.02 -0.08
N GLY A 25 -6.19 -6.78 0.04
CA GLY A 25 -5.60 -7.49 -1.09
C GLY A 25 -6.47 -8.63 -1.60
N LYS A 26 -7.14 -9.36 -0.70
CA LYS A 26 -8.09 -10.41 -1.06
C LYS A 26 -9.32 -9.84 -1.78
N GLN A 27 -9.86 -8.73 -1.29
CA GLN A 27 -11.08 -8.13 -1.85
C GLN A 27 -10.83 -7.28 -3.10
N ARG A 28 -9.72 -6.53 -3.11
CA ARG A 28 -9.46 -5.47 -4.09
C ARG A 28 -8.09 -5.60 -4.73
N GLY A 29 -7.51 -6.81 -4.79
CA GLY A 29 -6.15 -7.06 -5.29
C GLY A 29 -5.84 -6.54 -6.69
N LEU A 30 -6.87 -6.38 -7.54
CA LEU A 30 -6.75 -5.84 -8.91
C LEU A 30 -7.12 -4.36 -9.05
N ALA A 31 -7.61 -3.72 -7.98
CA ALA A 31 -8.04 -2.33 -8.04
C ALA A 31 -6.85 -1.38 -8.20
N THR A 32 -6.93 -0.50 -9.21
CA THR A 32 -5.94 0.53 -9.49
C THR A 32 -6.63 1.89 -9.58
N PRO A 33 -5.97 3.00 -9.22
CA PRO A 33 -4.65 3.08 -8.58
C PRO A 33 -4.67 2.66 -7.09
N ARG A 34 -3.50 2.34 -6.56
CA ARG A 34 -3.33 1.93 -5.16
C ARG A 34 -2.09 2.57 -4.54
N PHE A 35 -2.23 2.98 -3.29
CA PHE A 35 -1.18 3.53 -2.47
C PHE A 35 -1.03 2.65 -1.23
N ILE A 36 0.19 2.22 -0.93
CA ILE A 36 0.49 1.34 0.22
C ILE A 36 1.58 2.02 1.05
N LEU A 37 1.29 2.23 2.33
CA LEU A 37 2.29 2.63 3.31
C LEU A 37 2.80 1.37 4.03
N PHE A 38 4.09 1.11 3.88
CA PHE A 38 4.75 -0.09 4.39
C PHE A 38 5.94 0.28 5.28
N LYS A 39 6.02 -0.32 6.47
CA LYS A 39 7.10 -0.08 7.44
C LYS A 39 7.36 -1.36 8.24
N GLY A 40 8.63 -1.76 8.34
CA GLY A 40 9.04 -2.91 9.17
C GLY A 40 8.24 -4.18 8.88
N ASP A 41 8.15 -4.55 7.60
CA ASP A 41 7.42 -5.72 7.10
C ASP A 41 5.90 -5.73 7.27
N LYS A 42 5.31 -4.59 7.66
CA LYS A 42 3.87 -4.43 7.86
C LYS A 42 3.29 -3.36 6.96
N ILE A 43 2.09 -3.62 6.46
CA ILE A 43 1.26 -2.59 5.84
C ILE A 43 0.58 -1.81 6.96
N LEU A 44 0.82 -0.50 7.00
CA LEU A 44 0.21 0.40 7.96
C LEU A 44 -1.08 1.03 7.42
N LEU A 45 -1.12 1.30 6.12
CA LEU A 45 -2.28 1.87 5.44
C LEU A 45 -2.30 1.42 3.98
N THR A 46 -3.48 1.07 3.48
CA THR A 46 -3.75 0.94 2.04
C THR A 46 -4.86 1.89 1.65
N VAL A 47 -4.66 2.63 0.57
CA VAL A 47 -5.69 3.46 -0.04
C VAL A 47 -5.87 3.05 -1.50
N THR A 48 -7.11 2.69 -1.84
CA THR A 48 -7.50 2.27 -3.18
C THR A 48 -8.33 3.36 -3.85
N GLY A 49 -8.01 3.68 -5.10
CA GLY A 49 -8.65 4.74 -5.88
C GLY A 49 -7.94 6.10 -5.76
N ASN A 50 -8.29 7.01 -6.68
CA ASN A 50 -7.68 8.35 -6.76
C ASN A 50 -8.22 9.34 -5.71
N ALA A 51 -9.44 9.13 -5.22
CA ALA A 51 -10.11 10.11 -4.38
C ALA A 51 -9.52 10.15 -2.97
N GLY A 52 -8.93 11.30 -2.60
CA GLY A 52 -8.47 11.58 -1.23
C GLY A 52 -7.30 10.72 -0.76
N TRP A 53 -6.52 10.12 -1.67
CA TRP A 53 -5.39 9.28 -1.26
C TRP A 53 -4.37 10.06 -0.45
N LYS A 54 -4.09 11.31 -0.86
CA LYS A 54 -3.16 12.21 -0.17
C LYS A 54 -3.68 12.58 1.21
N ASP A 55 -4.97 12.88 1.33
CA ASP A 55 -5.60 13.29 2.60
C ASP A 55 -5.61 12.14 3.63
N LYS A 56 -5.60 10.89 3.17
CA LYS A 56 -5.48 9.70 4.02
C LYS A 56 -4.03 9.31 4.29
N MET A 57 -3.16 9.37 3.28
CA MET A 57 -1.76 8.97 3.40
C MET A 57 -0.93 9.96 4.20
N TRP A 58 -1.13 11.25 3.98
CA TRP A 58 -0.28 12.28 4.57
C TRP A 58 -0.30 12.28 6.11
N PRO A 59 -1.48 12.24 6.78
CA PRO A 59 -1.52 12.17 8.25
C PRO A 59 -0.82 10.92 8.80
N MET A 60 -1.00 9.77 8.14
CA MET A 60 -0.35 8.53 8.56
C MET A 60 1.17 8.59 8.37
N ILE A 61 1.66 9.20 7.28
CA ILE A 61 3.10 9.43 7.09
C ILE A 61 3.65 10.28 8.24
N GLN A 62 2.99 11.39 8.57
CA GLN A 62 3.41 12.28 9.66
C GLN A 62 3.45 11.55 11.01
N GLU A 63 2.44 10.73 11.30
CA GLU A 63 2.37 9.91 12.51
C GLU A 63 3.56 8.93 12.60
N VAL A 64 3.85 8.21 11.51
CA VAL A 64 4.86 7.14 11.54
C VAL A 64 6.30 7.64 11.47
N THR A 65 6.51 8.86 10.95
CA THR A 65 7.83 9.51 10.89
C THR A 65 8.07 10.49 12.04
N GLY A 66 7.04 10.84 12.82
CA GLY A 66 7.11 11.89 13.82
C GLY A 66 7.27 13.30 13.22
N THR A 67 7.00 13.47 11.92
CA THR A 67 7.08 14.76 11.26
C THR A 67 5.91 15.64 11.71
N LYS A 68 6.21 16.64 12.52
CA LYS A 68 5.30 17.78 12.73
C LYS A 68 5.55 18.77 11.58
N ALA A 69 4.50 19.09 10.83
CA ALA A 69 4.55 20.16 9.85
C ALA A 69 4.70 21.52 10.55
#